data_AF-A0A1B2J0I4-F1
#
_entry.id   AF-A0A1B2J0I4-F1
#
_cell.length_a   1.000
_cell.length_b   1.000
_cell.length_c   1.000
_cell.angle_alpha   90.00
_cell.angle_beta   90.00
_cell.angle_gamma   90.00
#
_symmetry.space_group_name_H-M   'P 1'
#
loop_
_entity.id
_entity.type
_entity.pdbx_description
1 polymer ?
#
loop_
_entity_poly.entity_id
_entity_poly.type
_entity_poly.pdbx_seq_one_letter_code
_entity_poly.pdbx_strand_id
1 'polypeptide(L)'
;MSKNNQITKQFNFTIDAQVAEKAESIMRSADISPESLIKQLYSQISETGTIPFNPKSTVNNNVISKLTKASYERGQRVKTQKEIDAFFDDDGGY
;
A
#
# COMPACT_ATOMS: atom_id res chain seq x y z
N MET A 1 -28.59 10.26 5.93
CA MET A 1 -28.28 9.03 5.19
C MET A 1 -26.91 9.20 4.54
N SER A 2 -25.89 8.47 4.99
CA SER A 2 -24.54 8.57 4.41
C SER A 2 -24.57 7.93 3.02
N LYS A 3 -24.23 8.69 1.97
CA LYS A 3 -24.12 8.12 0.62
C LYS A 3 -22.98 7.10 0.63
N ASN A 4 -23.28 5.84 0.36
CA ASN A 4 -22.27 4.84 0.07
C ASN A 4 -21.51 5.31 -1.18
N ASN A 5 -20.30 5.86 -0.98
CA ASN A 5 -19.47 6.40 -2.05
C ASN A 5 -18.73 5.26 -2.76
N GLN A 6 -19.51 4.34 -3.36
CA GLN A 6 -18.99 3.23 -4.14
C GLN A 6 -18.57 3.74 -5.53
N ILE A 7 -17.37 3.38 -5.93
CA ILE A 7 -16.84 3.65 -7.27
C ILE A 7 -16.60 2.32 -7.98
N THR A 8 -16.98 2.25 -9.25
CA THR A 8 -16.68 1.10 -10.11
C THR A 8 -15.31 1.32 -10.75
N LYS A 9 -14.45 0.29 -10.71
CA LYS A 9 -13.14 0.29 -11.38
C LYS A 9 -13.10 -0.87 -12.38
N GLN A 10 -12.61 -0.59 -13.59
CA GLN A 10 -12.39 -1.59 -14.63
C GLN A 10 -10.90 -1.85 -14.76
N PHE A 11 -10.51 -3.12 -14.83
CA PHE A 11 -9.13 -3.55 -15.00
C PHE A 11 -8.99 -4.35 -16.30
N ASN A 12 -8.10 -3.91 -17.18
CA ASN A 12 -7.68 -4.66 -18.35
C ASN A 12 -6.19 -4.97 -18.17
N PHE A 13 -5.83 -6.24 -18.22
CA PHE A 13 -4.42 -6.66 -18.14
C PHE A 13 -4.18 -7.88 -19.01
N THR A 14 -2.94 -8.02 -19.46
CA THR A 14 -2.48 -9.21 -20.20
C THR A 14 -1.75 -10.12 -19.25
N ILE A 15 -2.08 -11.41 -19.29
CA ILE A 15 -1.45 -12.46 -18.50
C ILE A 15 -1.19 -13.66 -19.40
N ASP A 16 -0.13 -14.40 -19.10
CA ASP A 16 0.11 -15.69 -19.74
C ASP A 16 -1.06 -16.64 -19.48
N ALA A 17 -1.53 -17.32 -20.53
CA ALA A 17 -2.72 -18.16 -20.46
C ALA A 17 -2.57 -19.34 -19.48
N GLN A 18 -1.38 -19.96 -19.41
CA GLN A 18 -1.13 -21.08 -18.49
C GLN A 18 -1.06 -20.60 -17.04
N VAL A 19 -0.51 -19.40 -16.82
CA VAL A 19 -0.50 -18.78 -15.49
C VAL A 19 -1.92 -18.45 -15.04
N ALA A 20 -2.73 -17.87 -15.93
CA ALA A 20 -4.13 -17.54 -15.64
C ALA A 20 -4.95 -18.79 -15.29
N GLU A 21 -4.86 -19.85 -16.09
CA GLU A 21 -5.60 -21.10 -15.87
C GLU A 21 -5.24 -21.73 -14.52
N LYS A 22 -3.94 -21.82 -14.20
CA LYS A 22 -3.47 -22.37 -12.91
C LYS A 22 -3.95 -21.52 -11.74
N ALA A 23 -3.81 -20.21 -11.83
CA ALA A 23 -4.22 -19.31 -10.76
C ALA A 23 -5.73 -19.38 -10.53
N GLU A 24 -6.54 -19.35 -11.60
CA GLU A 24 -7.99 -19.46 -11.50
C GLU A 24 -8.44 -20.83 -10.99
N SER A 25 -7.75 -21.92 -11.33
CA SER A 25 -8.05 -23.24 -10.78
C SER A 25 -7.89 -23.27 -9.26
N ILE A 26 -6.82 -22.65 -8.72
CA ILE A 26 -6.60 -22.51 -7.27
C ILE A 26 -7.66 -21.58 -6.65
N MET A 27 -8.01 -20.49 -7.31
CA MET A 27 -9.07 -19.60 -6.82
C MET A 27 -10.41 -20.32 -6.73
N ARG A 28 -10.77 -21.10 -7.76
CA ARG A 28 -12.00 -21.92 -7.77
C ARG A 28 -12.01 -22.97 -6.67
N SER A 29 -10.88 -23.62 -6.39
CA SER A 29 -10.81 -24.59 -5.28
C SER A 29 -10.98 -23.96 -3.90
N ALA A 30 -10.71 -22.66 -3.78
CA ALA A 30 -10.93 -21.86 -2.58
C ALA A 30 -12.28 -21.09 -2.57
N ASP A 31 -13.14 -21.30 -3.57
CA ASP A 31 -14.40 -20.53 -3.77
C ASP A 31 -14.20 -19.01 -3.85
N ILE A 32 -13.08 -18.58 -4.42
CA ILE A 32 -12.73 -17.17 -4.60
C ILE A 32 -12.81 -16.84 -6.09
N SER A 33 -13.46 -15.73 -6.44
CA SER A 33 -13.40 -15.16 -7.78
C SER A 33 -12.24 -14.15 -7.90
N PRO A 34 -11.70 -13.91 -9.11
CA PRO A 34 -10.69 -12.87 -9.33
C PRO A 34 -11.15 -11.49 -8.81
N GLU A 35 -12.43 -11.16 -9.00
CA GLU A 35 -13.00 -9.90 -8.50
C GLU A 35 -13.00 -9.82 -6.97
N SER A 36 -13.40 -10.90 -6.29
CA SER A 36 -13.38 -10.98 -4.83
C SER A 36 -11.96 -10.85 -4.29
N LEU A 37 -10.99 -11.50 -4.94
CA LEU A 37 -9.58 -11.41 -4.57
C LEU A 37 -9.06 -9.96 -4.68
N ILE A 38 -9.39 -9.26 -5.77
CA ILE A 38 -9.02 -7.85 -5.95
C ILE A 38 -9.66 -6.97 -4.86
N LYS A 39 -10.94 -7.18 -4.54
CA LYS A 39 -11.62 -6.42 -3.47
C LYS A 39 -10.96 -6.63 -2.10
N GLN A 40 -10.64 -7.88 -1.76
CA GLN A 40 -9.92 -8.20 -0.53
C GLN A 40 -8.55 -7.55 -0.48
N LEU A 41 -7.83 -7.55 -1.61
CA LEU A 41 -6.55 -6.86 -1.74
C LEU A 41 -6.68 -5.35 -1.46
N TYR A 42 -7.71 -4.69 -2.01
CA TYR A 42 -7.99 -3.28 -1.72
C TYR A 42 -8.28 -3.03 -0.23
N SER A 43 -9.08 -3.89 0.41
CA SER A 43 -9.36 -3.79 1.85
C SER A 43 -8.09 -3.92 2.67
N GLN A 44 -7.29 -4.96 2.40
CA GLN A 44 -6.07 -5.23 3.15
C GLN A 44 -5.01 -4.13 2.97
N ILE A 45 -4.86 -3.58 1.76
CA ILE A 45 -3.97 -2.43 1.53
C ILE A 45 -4.46 -1.20 2.30
N SER A 46 -5.77 -0.95 2.30
CA SER A 46 -6.35 0.19 3.02
C SER A 46 -6.21 0.05 4.53
N GLU A 47 -6.32 -1.16 5.07
CA GLU A 47 -6.23 -1.44 6.50
C GLU A 47 -4.78 -1.43 7.01
N THR A 48 -3.86 -2.01 6.24
CA THR A 48 -2.47 -2.20 6.68
C THR A 48 -1.52 -1.12 6.19
N GLY A 49 -1.89 -0.36 5.15
CA GLY A 49 -0.99 0.56 4.46
C GLY A 49 0.13 -0.14 3.67
N THR A 50 0.06 -1.47 3.51
CA THR A 50 1.12 -2.26 2.88
C THR A 50 0.57 -3.13 1.75
N ILE A 51 1.42 -3.41 0.76
CA ILE A 51 1.11 -4.35 -0.33
C ILE A 51 1.36 -5.78 0.19
N PRO A 52 0.35 -6.67 0.25
CA PRO A 52 0.46 -7.99 0.88
C PRO A 52 1.07 -9.05 -0.05
N PHE A 53 2.02 -8.64 -0.88
CA PHE A 53 2.91 -9.55 -1.60
C PHE A 53 4.30 -8.93 -1.59
N ASN A 54 5.32 -9.78 -1.52
CA ASN A 54 6.70 -9.32 -1.61
C ASN A 54 7.09 -9.32 -3.09
N PRO A 55 7.04 -8.18 -3.81
CA PRO A 55 7.54 -8.14 -5.17
C PRO A 55 9.01 -8.53 -5.10
N LYS A 56 9.38 -9.63 -5.78
CA LYS A 56 10.79 -10.00 -5.94
C LYS A 56 11.47 -8.89 -6.76
N SER A 57 11.99 -7.92 -6.02
CA SER A 57 13.00 -6.92 -6.34
C SER A 57 13.17 -6.55 -7.82
N THR A 58 12.54 -5.44 -8.22
CA THR A 58 13.19 -4.47 -9.10
C THR A 58 13.57 -3.28 -8.22
N VAL A 59 14.71 -3.37 -7.55
CA VAL A 59 15.62 -2.37 -6.95
C VAL A 59 15.07 -1.04 -6.34
N ASN A 60 13.99 -0.45 -6.84
CA ASN A 60 13.39 0.81 -6.40
C ASN A 60 12.43 0.72 -5.20
N ASN A 61 11.92 -0.46 -4.83
CA ASN A 61 10.96 -0.57 -3.73
C ASN A 61 11.56 -0.35 -2.32
N ASN A 62 12.87 -0.43 -2.17
CA ASN A 62 13.51 -0.14 -0.89
C ASN A 62 13.45 1.35 -0.52
N VAL A 63 13.44 2.25 -1.51
CA VAL A 63 13.36 3.70 -1.26
C VAL A 63 11.94 4.09 -0.88
N ILE A 64 10.94 3.62 -1.64
CA ILE A 64 9.53 3.91 -1.37
C ILE A 64 9.07 3.25 -0.07
N SER A 65 9.48 2.01 0.21
CA SER A 65 9.16 1.33 1.47
C SER A 65 9.77 2.05 2.68
N LYS A 66 11.04 2.50 2.60
CA LYS A 66 11.67 3.31 3.66
C LYS A 66 10.97 4.67 3.85
N LEU A 67 10.61 5.34 2.76
CA LEU A 67 9.93 6.65 2.79
C LEU A 67 8.52 6.54 3.39
N THR A 68 7.77 5.50 3.01
CA THR A 68 6.44 5.21 3.55
C THR A 68 6.51 4.82 5.02
N LYS A 69 7.48 3.98 5.43
CA LYS A 69 7.68 3.61 6.84
C LYS A 69 8.05 4.81 7.71
N ALA A 70 8.92 5.69 7.21
CA ALA A 70 9.27 6.96 7.87
C ALA A 70 8.08 7.94 7.95
N SER A 71 7.14 7.89 7.00
CA SER A 71 5.92 8.70 7.01
C SER A 71 4.91 8.21 8.07
N TYR A 72 4.73 6.90 8.20
CA TYR A 72 3.83 6.32 9.21
C TYR A 72 4.36 6.44 10.65
N GLU A 73 5.69 6.41 10.85
CA GLU A 73 6.30 6.60 12.18
C GLU A 73 6.26 8.05 12.69
N ARG A 74 5.87 9.04 11.87
CA ARG A 74 5.73 10.46 12.27
C ARG A 74 4.29 10.89 12.56
N GLY A 75 3.48 9.99 13.11
CA GLY A 75 2.20 10.33 13.73
C GLY A 75 2.35 10.76 15.19
N GLN A 76 2.47 12.07 15.43
CA GLN A 76 2.41 12.81 16.72
C GLN A 76 3.64 12.82 17.64
N ARG A 77 4.41 13.92 17.53
CA ARG A 77 4.79 14.73 18.69
C ARG A 77 4.41 16.17 18.39
N VAL A 78 3.49 16.73 19.18
CA VAL A 78 3.18 18.16 19.15
C VAL A 78 4.45 18.87 19.60
N LYS A 79 5.17 19.49 18.64
CA LYS A 79 6.37 20.26 18.95
C LYS A 79 5.96 21.49 19.74
N THR A 80 6.51 21.64 20.93
CA THR A 80 6.40 22.89 21.68
C THR A 80 7.21 23.98 20.98
N GLN A 81 6.85 25.26 21.15
CA GLN A 81 7.53 26.39 20.48
C GLN A 81 9.07 26.34 20.67
N LYS A 82 9.52 25.89 21.84
CA LYS A 82 10.93 25.70 22.19
C LYS A 82 11.68 24.68 21.32
N GLU A 83 11.00 23.64 20.82
CA GLU A 83 11.57 22.59 19.96
C GLU A 83 11.57 22.98 18.48
N ILE A 84 10.75 23.98 18.11
CA ILE A 84 10.77 24.59 16.78
C ILE A 84 11.95 25.56 16.71
N ASP A 85 12.11 26.40 17.73
CA ASP A 85 13.22 27.37 17.81
C ASP A 85 14.58 26.64 17.79
N ALA A 86 14.72 25.52 18.51
CA ALA A 86 15.94 24.69 18.49
C ALA A 86 16.22 23.96 17.16
N PHE A 87 15.22 23.79 16.28
CA PHE A 87 15.39 23.17 14.96
C PHE A 87 15.84 24.18 13.90
N PHE A 88 15.49 25.45 14.07
CA PHE A 88 15.91 26.54 13.19
C PHE A 88 17.20 27.22 13.65
N ASP A 89 17.62 27.03 14.91
CA ASP A 89 18.94 27.46 15.44
C ASP A 89 20.08 26.48 15.09
N ASP A 90 19.78 25.28 14.58
CA ASP A 90 20.79 24.33 14.08
C ASP A 90 21.15 24.68 12.63
N ASP A 91 21.77 25.84 12.47
CA ASP A 91 22.34 26.32 11.21
C ASP A 91 23.50 25.41 10.76
N GLY A 92 23.17 24.43 9.91
CA GLY A 92 24.02 24.04 8.76
C GLY A 92 25.40 23.43 9.05
N GLY A 93 25.56 22.65 10.12
CA GLY A 93 26.80 21.91 10.38
C GLY A 93 26.86 20.53 9.70
N TYR A 94 27.64 20.47 8.61
CA TYR A 94 28.12 19.30 7.82
C TYR A 94 27.32 18.89 6.57
#